data_AF-A0A660PDB1-F1
#
_entry.id   AF-A0A660PDB1-F1
#
_cell.length_a   1.000
_cell.length_b   1.000
_cell.length_c   1.000
_cell.angle_alpha   90.00
_cell.angle_beta   90.00
_cell.angle_gamma   90.00
#
_symmetry.space_group_name_H-M   'P 1'
#
loop_
_entity.id
_entity.type
_entity.pdbx_description
1 polymer ?
#
loop_
_entity_poly.entity_id
_entity_poly.type
_entity_poly.pdbx_seq_one_letter_code
_entity_poly.pdbx_strand_id
1 'polypeptide(L)'
;MNCNKSKTVVILSSRQSMFPSGNNLWVKNSQLAIKWIKENNHILLSSTGMSTWDLVTVLGQHYKIPMTLYIPAYDMADYRNRKTKIINDFELDPDLVSFYPVYPDSEKSDKKYFLQKRDHIISETADIIVPVSFRMGGNISNIINQNKNNKEINLDFITRYDNRRKVPVYKFEQHKINSQILDFNENYFIHWTRTFNKSWPDESRFKYYCDIANNDHYPRSAFETLDKIINSKKIIASDKNMPENRKTVSFSALTPIDIIPLIRWRARFKQFSFEPYGIGIKKEIAIKYNIQPVIYYNKQLPIKVDSDKIYLTQSIGKVTDWRHEKELRHESDFDFSKISKNDLVLFCYTKDEAIELENKFGIKTISFIVYN
;
A
#
# COMPACT_ATOMS: atom_id res chain seq x y z
N MET A 1 21.44 -39.83 -14.60
CA MET A 1 20.97 -38.47 -14.26
C MET A 1 19.94 -38.06 -15.31
N ASN A 2 18.65 -38.21 -15.02
CA ASN A 2 17.60 -37.67 -15.90
C ASN A 2 17.65 -36.15 -15.77
N CYS A 3 18.18 -35.48 -16.78
CA CYS A 3 18.10 -34.03 -16.91
C CYS A 3 16.63 -33.69 -17.15
N ASN A 4 15.86 -33.50 -16.08
CA ASN A 4 14.46 -33.09 -16.19
C ASN A 4 14.44 -31.78 -16.98
N LYS A 5 13.82 -31.83 -18.17
CA LYS A 5 13.66 -30.65 -19.01
C LYS A 5 12.98 -29.56 -18.20
N SER A 6 13.56 -28.36 -18.17
CA SER A 6 12.96 -27.21 -17.50
C SER A 6 11.54 -27.00 -18.04
N LYS A 7 10.55 -27.04 -17.14
CA LYS A 7 9.14 -26.76 -17.42
C LYS A 7 8.82 -25.31 -17.08
N THR A 8 7.83 -24.76 -17.76
CA THR A 8 7.24 -23.46 -17.45
C THR A 8 6.12 -23.63 -16.43
N VAL A 9 6.10 -22.76 -15.41
CA VAL A 9 5.18 -22.89 -14.28
C VAL A 9 4.48 -21.57 -14.04
N VAL A 10 3.15 -21.60 -13.87
CA VAL A 10 2.38 -20.43 -13.43
C VAL A 10 1.82 -20.65 -12.02
N ILE A 11 1.98 -19.65 -11.15
CA ILE A 11 1.31 -19.62 -9.84
C ILE A 11 0.05 -18.75 -9.95
N LEU A 12 -1.11 -19.34 -9.66
CA LEU A 12 -2.40 -18.67 -9.77
C LEU A 12 -3.04 -18.45 -8.38
N SER A 13 -3.35 -17.18 -8.09
CA SER A 13 -4.06 -16.77 -6.89
C SER A 13 -5.14 -15.72 -7.20
N SER A 14 -6.35 -15.94 -6.67
CA SER A 14 -7.45 -14.97 -6.73
C SER A 14 -7.09 -13.75 -5.91
N ARG A 15 -7.76 -12.62 -6.14
CA ARG A 15 -7.52 -11.39 -5.37
C ARG A 15 -7.67 -11.66 -3.87
N GLN A 16 -6.65 -11.31 -3.10
CA GLN A 16 -6.56 -11.58 -1.66
C GLN A 16 -6.92 -10.35 -0.82
N SER A 17 -6.74 -10.48 0.51
CA SER A 17 -6.90 -9.39 1.47
C SER A 17 -6.08 -8.15 1.10
N MET A 18 -6.51 -7.00 1.61
CA MET A 18 -5.90 -5.70 1.29
C MET A 18 -4.58 -5.46 2.01
N PHE A 19 -4.42 -6.06 3.18
CA PHE A 19 -3.29 -5.87 4.08
C PHE A 19 -2.62 -7.24 4.33
N PRO A 20 -1.92 -7.79 3.32
CA PRO A 20 -1.33 -9.11 3.43
C PRO A 20 -0.03 -9.12 4.24
N SER A 21 0.21 -10.17 5.00
CA SER A 21 1.48 -10.42 5.70
C SER A 21 1.98 -11.83 5.42
N GLY A 22 3.22 -12.10 5.81
CA GLY A 22 3.87 -13.39 5.75
C GLY A 22 3.11 -14.45 6.52
N ASN A 23 2.30 -14.08 7.51
CA ASN A 23 1.41 -15.00 8.21
C ASN A 23 0.16 -15.42 7.45
N ASN A 24 -0.21 -14.75 6.35
CA ASN A 24 -1.31 -15.23 5.53
C ASN A 24 -0.91 -16.49 4.78
N LEU A 25 -1.75 -17.54 4.86
CA LEU A 25 -1.47 -18.85 4.25
C LEU A 25 -1.19 -18.74 2.74
N TRP A 26 -1.87 -17.85 2.02
CA TRP A 26 -1.63 -17.69 0.59
C TRP A 26 -0.25 -17.09 0.30
N VAL A 27 0.29 -16.24 1.18
CA VAL A 27 1.66 -15.69 1.06
C VAL A 27 2.68 -16.79 1.33
N LYS A 28 2.51 -17.53 2.45
CA LYS A 28 3.37 -18.68 2.80
C LYS A 28 3.43 -19.71 1.67
N ASN A 29 2.27 -20.11 1.16
CA ASN A 29 2.19 -21.11 0.10
C ASN A 29 2.73 -20.60 -1.23
N SER A 30 2.58 -19.31 -1.55
CA SER A 30 3.28 -18.73 -2.70
C SER A 30 4.80 -18.77 -2.53
N GLN A 31 5.35 -18.53 -1.33
CA GLN A 31 6.78 -18.68 -1.07
C GLN A 31 7.24 -20.13 -1.23
N LEU A 32 6.48 -21.10 -0.72
CA LEU A 32 6.77 -22.53 -0.88
C LEU A 32 6.75 -22.96 -2.35
N ALA A 33 5.74 -22.54 -3.11
CA ALA A 33 5.65 -22.81 -4.54
C ALA A 33 6.84 -22.23 -5.32
N ILE A 34 7.28 -21.02 -4.98
CA ILE A 34 8.47 -20.38 -5.57
C ILE A 34 9.74 -21.19 -5.25
N LYS A 35 9.93 -21.62 -4.00
CA LYS A 35 11.08 -22.46 -3.63
C LYS A 35 11.07 -23.79 -4.39
N TRP A 36 9.91 -24.42 -4.52
CA TRP A 36 9.77 -25.64 -5.31
C TRP A 36 10.10 -25.44 -6.80
N ILE A 37 9.67 -24.33 -7.42
CA ILE A 37 10.06 -23.98 -8.80
C ILE A 37 11.59 -23.90 -8.92
N LYS A 38 12.25 -23.25 -7.95
CA LYS A 38 13.72 -23.14 -7.91
C LYS A 38 14.39 -24.50 -7.79
N GLU A 39 13.96 -25.32 -6.84
CA GLU A 39 14.53 -26.65 -6.56
C GLU A 39 14.40 -27.60 -7.77
N ASN A 40 13.37 -27.42 -8.60
CA ASN A 40 13.13 -28.23 -9.79
C ASN A 40 13.67 -27.60 -11.09
N ASN A 41 14.45 -26.51 -11.00
CA ASN A 41 15.00 -25.78 -12.15
C ASN A 41 13.92 -25.44 -13.20
N HIS A 42 12.76 -24.97 -12.74
CA HIS A 42 11.65 -24.56 -13.59
C HIS A 42 11.69 -23.06 -13.89
N ILE A 43 11.01 -22.64 -14.97
CA ILE A 43 10.86 -21.24 -15.36
C ILE A 43 9.52 -20.73 -14.86
N LEU A 44 9.53 -19.60 -14.16
CA LEU A 44 8.30 -18.94 -13.69
C LEU A 44 7.64 -18.15 -14.83
N LEU A 45 6.34 -18.33 -15.05
CA LEU A 45 5.52 -17.43 -15.84
C LEU A 45 4.75 -16.51 -14.90
N SER A 46 4.95 -15.19 -15.05
CA SER A 46 4.34 -14.20 -14.16
C SER A 46 3.83 -12.97 -14.90
N SER A 47 3.24 -12.04 -14.15
CA SER A 47 2.81 -10.72 -14.62
C SER A 47 2.84 -9.68 -13.49
N THR A 48 2.30 -8.49 -13.75
CA THR A 48 2.19 -7.38 -12.79
C THR A 48 0.81 -6.73 -12.84
N GLY A 49 0.57 -5.77 -11.93
CA GLY A 49 -0.63 -4.94 -11.89
C GLY A 49 -1.73 -5.44 -10.95
N MET A 50 -1.48 -6.53 -10.22
CA MET A 50 -2.32 -7.06 -9.16
C MET A 50 -1.44 -7.60 -8.04
N SER A 51 -1.88 -7.49 -6.78
CA SER A 51 -1.04 -7.85 -5.63
C SER A 51 -0.55 -9.30 -5.63
N THR A 52 -1.37 -10.24 -6.13
CA THR A 52 -0.97 -11.65 -6.23
C THR A 52 0.09 -11.88 -7.30
N TRP A 53 -0.03 -11.22 -8.45
CA TRP A 53 0.96 -11.25 -9.52
C TRP A 53 2.26 -10.54 -9.13
N ASP A 54 2.12 -9.37 -8.51
CA ASP A 54 3.26 -8.57 -8.08
C ASP A 54 4.07 -9.32 -6.99
N LEU A 55 3.41 -9.98 -6.03
CA LEU A 55 4.09 -10.79 -5.02
C LEU A 55 4.89 -11.94 -5.66
N VAL A 56 4.26 -12.72 -6.54
CA VAL A 56 4.91 -13.86 -7.23
C VAL A 56 6.12 -13.38 -8.05
N THR A 57 6.01 -12.24 -8.72
CA THR A 57 7.12 -11.62 -9.47
C THR A 57 8.27 -11.22 -8.54
N VAL A 58 7.98 -10.56 -7.41
CA VAL A 58 9.02 -10.18 -6.45
C VAL A 58 9.67 -11.41 -5.82
N LEU A 59 8.90 -12.44 -5.47
CA LEU A 59 9.44 -13.69 -4.95
C LEU A 59 10.33 -14.39 -5.99
N GLY A 60 9.91 -14.45 -7.26
CA GLY A 60 10.74 -14.98 -8.34
C GLY A 60 12.09 -14.26 -8.47
N GLN A 61 12.06 -12.92 -8.45
CA GLN A 61 13.28 -12.09 -8.46
C GLN A 61 14.14 -12.33 -7.21
N HIS A 62 13.55 -12.35 -6.02
CA HIS A 62 14.24 -12.55 -4.75
C HIS A 62 14.95 -13.90 -4.68
N TYR A 63 14.30 -14.96 -5.17
CA TYR A 63 14.88 -16.31 -5.20
C TYR A 63 15.74 -16.58 -6.44
N LYS A 64 15.90 -15.60 -7.33
CA LYS A 64 16.70 -15.66 -8.57
C LYS A 64 16.24 -16.77 -9.52
N ILE A 65 14.92 -16.86 -9.73
CA ILE A 65 14.30 -17.84 -10.64
C ILE A 65 14.21 -17.25 -12.05
N PRO A 66 14.63 -17.98 -13.11
CA PRO A 66 14.37 -17.59 -14.49
C PRO A 66 12.87 -17.37 -14.72
N MET A 67 12.49 -16.25 -15.31
CA MET A 67 11.10 -15.85 -15.43
C MET A 67 10.77 -15.28 -16.82
N THR A 68 9.55 -15.57 -17.29
CA THR A 68 8.91 -14.86 -18.40
C THR A 68 7.81 -13.95 -17.83
N LEU A 69 7.97 -12.64 -18.01
CA LEU A 69 7.04 -11.65 -17.51
C LEU A 69 6.13 -11.14 -18.62
N TYR A 70 4.84 -11.43 -18.48
CA TYR A 70 3.80 -10.99 -19.40
C TYR A 70 3.31 -9.60 -19.00
N ILE A 71 3.48 -8.61 -19.89
CA ILE A 71 3.15 -7.21 -19.62
C ILE A 71 1.94 -6.81 -20.45
N PRO A 72 0.77 -6.56 -19.82
CA PRO A 72 -0.35 -5.95 -20.49
C PRO A 72 -0.02 -4.51 -20.92
N ALA A 73 -0.09 -4.25 -22.21
CA ALA A 73 0.13 -2.94 -22.82
C ALA A 73 -0.87 -2.70 -23.96
N TYR A 74 -1.19 -1.44 -24.24
CA TYR A 74 -2.10 -1.09 -25.34
C TYR A 74 -1.41 -1.12 -26.71
N ASP A 75 -0.14 -0.75 -26.76
CA ASP A 75 0.69 -0.72 -27.95
C ASP A 75 2.18 -0.90 -27.59
N MET A 76 3.06 -0.89 -28.60
CA MET A 76 4.51 -1.07 -28.41
C MET A 76 5.17 0.08 -27.62
N ALA A 77 4.67 1.31 -27.68
CA ALA A 77 5.21 2.44 -26.93
C ALA A 77 4.85 2.33 -25.44
N ASP A 78 3.58 2.03 -25.14
CA ASP A 78 3.10 1.72 -23.79
C ASP A 78 3.85 0.50 -23.21
N TYR A 79 4.07 -0.54 -24.02
CA TYR A 79 4.85 -1.72 -23.60
C TYR A 79 6.28 -1.34 -23.19
N ARG A 80 7.00 -0.56 -24.00
CA ARG A 80 8.37 -0.14 -23.67
C ARG A 80 8.41 0.70 -22.38
N ASN A 81 7.49 1.64 -22.24
CA ASN A 81 7.39 2.48 -21.05
C ASN A 81 7.11 1.66 -19.79
N ARG A 82 6.14 0.72 -19.87
CA ARG A 82 5.82 -0.19 -18.77
C ARG A 82 6.96 -1.13 -18.43
N LYS A 83 7.63 -1.71 -19.42
CA LYS A 83 8.78 -2.59 -19.22
C LYS A 83 9.87 -1.88 -18.41
N THR A 84 10.29 -0.68 -18.83
CA THR A 84 11.31 0.10 -18.11
C THR A 84 10.89 0.38 -16.68
N LYS A 85 9.64 0.82 -16.47
CA LYS A 85 9.11 1.08 -15.13
C LYS A 85 9.09 -0.18 -14.26
N ILE A 86 8.66 -1.31 -14.81
CA ILE A 86 8.59 -2.58 -14.10
C ILE A 86 9.99 -3.06 -13.69
N ILE A 87 10.98 -2.96 -14.58
CA ILE A 87 12.37 -3.32 -14.26
C ILE A 87 12.85 -2.56 -13.03
N ASN A 88 12.64 -1.24 -13.01
CA ASN A 88 13.08 -0.40 -11.91
C ASN A 88 12.26 -0.63 -10.62
N ASP A 89 10.92 -0.65 -10.71
CA ASP A 89 10.04 -0.78 -9.55
C ASP A 89 10.18 -2.13 -8.84
N PHE A 90 10.48 -3.20 -9.58
CA PHE A 90 10.63 -4.56 -9.08
C PHE A 90 12.08 -5.01 -8.96
N GLU A 91 13.05 -4.14 -9.26
CA GLU A 91 14.49 -4.42 -9.22
C GLU A 91 14.85 -5.71 -9.97
N LEU A 92 14.27 -5.88 -11.17
CA LEU A 92 14.39 -7.11 -11.96
C LEU A 92 15.81 -7.27 -12.53
N ASP A 93 16.29 -8.51 -12.49
CA ASP A 93 17.57 -8.89 -13.09
C ASP A 93 17.35 -9.18 -14.59
N PRO A 94 17.93 -8.39 -15.51
CA PRO A 94 17.67 -8.55 -16.94
C PRO A 94 18.16 -9.89 -17.49
N ASP A 95 19.12 -10.54 -16.83
CA ASP A 95 19.66 -11.83 -17.25
C ASP A 95 18.75 -13.00 -16.84
N LEU A 96 17.82 -12.77 -15.90
CA LEU A 96 16.88 -13.77 -15.43
C LEU A 96 15.46 -13.58 -15.97
N VAL A 97 15.17 -12.46 -16.62
CA VAL A 97 13.80 -12.10 -17.01
C VAL A 97 13.68 -11.85 -18.51
N SER A 98 12.86 -12.68 -19.15
CA SER A 98 12.35 -12.41 -20.50
C SER A 98 11.00 -11.69 -20.40
N PHE A 99 10.67 -10.87 -21.40
CA PHE A 99 9.46 -10.04 -21.40
C PHE A 99 8.59 -10.33 -22.61
N TYR A 100 7.29 -10.49 -22.37
CA TYR A 100 6.30 -10.78 -23.41
C TYR A 100 5.15 -9.75 -23.37
N PRO A 101 4.90 -8.99 -24.45
CA PRO A 101 3.79 -8.06 -24.47
C PRO A 101 2.45 -8.80 -24.64
N VAL A 102 1.42 -8.37 -23.92
CA VAL A 102 0.05 -8.83 -24.13
C VAL A 102 -0.79 -7.65 -24.58
N TYR A 103 -1.32 -7.71 -25.79
CA TYR A 103 -2.15 -6.66 -26.39
C TYR A 103 -3.65 -6.98 -26.26
N PRO A 104 -4.51 -5.95 -26.14
CA PRO A 104 -5.95 -6.14 -26.24
C PRO A 104 -6.33 -6.59 -27.65
N ASP A 105 -7.48 -7.28 -27.80
CA ASP A 105 -7.99 -7.68 -29.13
C ASP A 105 -8.47 -6.48 -29.96
N SER A 106 -8.85 -5.41 -29.27
CA SER A 106 -9.26 -4.13 -29.87
C SER A 106 -9.06 -2.98 -28.87
N GLU A 107 -8.98 -1.74 -29.37
CA GLU A 107 -8.88 -0.54 -28.54
C GLU A 107 -10.06 -0.38 -27.55
N LYS A 108 -11.23 -0.95 -27.89
CA LYS A 108 -12.44 -0.90 -27.06
C LYS A 108 -12.53 -2.01 -26.03
N SER A 109 -11.51 -2.86 -25.91
CA SER A 109 -11.53 -3.99 -24.97
C SER A 109 -11.64 -3.48 -23.52
N ASP A 110 -12.65 -3.96 -22.79
CA ASP A 110 -12.75 -3.68 -21.36
C ASP A 110 -11.48 -4.17 -20.64
N LYS A 111 -10.97 -3.33 -19.74
CA LYS A 111 -9.82 -3.64 -18.87
C LYS A 111 -9.99 -4.98 -18.16
N LYS A 112 -11.21 -5.34 -17.75
CA LYS A 112 -11.46 -6.64 -17.11
C LYS A 112 -11.18 -7.79 -18.06
N TYR A 113 -11.72 -7.74 -19.27
CA TYR A 113 -11.51 -8.75 -20.31
C TYR A 113 -10.02 -8.85 -20.68
N PHE A 114 -9.35 -7.70 -20.82
CA PHE A 114 -7.92 -7.66 -21.13
C PHE A 114 -7.05 -8.38 -20.08
N LEU A 115 -7.34 -8.19 -18.79
CA LEU A 115 -6.64 -8.90 -17.71
C LEU A 115 -6.96 -10.40 -17.69
N GLN A 116 -8.16 -10.80 -18.10
CA GLN A 116 -8.52 -12.22 -18.22
C GLN A 116 -7.80 -12.89 -19.41
N LYS A 117 -7.73 -12.20 -20.55
CA LYS A 117 -6.95 -12.65 -21.71
C LYS A 117 -5.50 -12.91 -21.33
N ARG A 118 -4.87 -11.99 -20.59
CA ARG A 118 -3.54 -12.20 -20.02
C ARG A 118 -3.46 -13.47 -19.18
N ASP A 119 -4.35 -13.63 -18.20
CA ASP A 119 -4.33 -14.80 -17.31
C ASP A 119 -4.47 -16.12 -18.12
N HIS A 120 -5.28 -16.09 -19.18
CA HIS A 120 -5.46 -17.22 -20.09
C HIS A 120 -4.18 -17.55 -20.86
N ILE A 121 -3.57 -16.58 -21.55
CA ILE A 121 -2.31 -16.76 -22.30
C ILE A 121 -1.21 -17.37 -21.43
N ILE A 122 -1.04 -16.85 -20.21
CA ILE A 122 -0.02 -17.34 -19.27
C ILE A 122 -0.31 -18.81 -18.91
N SER A 123 -1.57 -19.12 -18.61
CA SER A 123 -1.98 -20.48 -18.20
C SER A 123 -1.90 -21.48 -19.37
N GLU A 124 -2.24 -21.06 -20.58
CA GLU A 124 -2.09 -21.84 -21.81
C GLU A 124 -0.64 -22.03 -22.23
N THR A 125 0.27 -21.12 -21.83
CA THR A 125 1.70 -21.30 -22.08
C THR A 125 2.35 -22.25 -21.05
N ALA A 126 1.87 -22.25 -19.80
CA ALA A 126 2.48 -23.03 -18.72
C ALA A 126 2.41 -24.55 -18.93
N ASP A 127 3.48 -25.28 -18.65
CA ASP A 127 3.46 -26.74 -18.57
C ASP A 127 2.78 -27.21 -17.27
N ILE A 128 2.99 -26.46 -16.18
CA ILE A 128 2.43 -26.74 -14.85
C ILE A 128 1.64 -25.52 -14.33
N ILE A 129 0.42 -25.77 -13.87
CA ILE A 129 -0.39 -24.78 -13.15
C ILE A 129 -0.35 -25.09 -11.65
N VAL A 130 0.07 -24.10 -10.86
CA VAL A 130 0.14 -24.16 -9.40
C VAL A 130 -0.93 -23.23 -8.80
N PRO A 131 -2.13 -23.74 -8.50
CA PRO A 131 -3.12 -22.95 -7.78
C PRO A 131 -2.74 -22.83 -6.29
N VAL A 132 -2.66 -21.60 -5.78
CA VAL A 132 -2.37 -21.35 -4.36
C VAL A 132 -3.63 -21.02 -3.58
N SER A 133 -4.39 -20.02 -4.00
CA SER A 133 -5.62 -19.64 -3.28
C SER A 133 -6.64 -19.03 -4.23
N PHE A 134 -7.79 -19.68 -4.41
CA PHE A 134 -8.78 -19.21 -5.37
C PHE A 134 -10.23 -19.38 -4.92
N ARG A 135 -11.08 -18.48 -5.41
CA ARG A 135 -12.53 -18.55 -5.19
C ARG A 135 -13.14 -19.62 -6.10
N MET A 136 -13.89 -20.56 -5.53
CA MET A 136 -14.70 -21.52 -6.30
C MET A 136 -15.65 -20.80 -7.25
N GLY A 137 -15.69 -21.25 -8.51
CA GLY A 137 -16.47 -20.61 -9.58
C GLY A 137 -15.92 -19.25 -10.06
N GLY A 138 -14.74 -18.84 -9.57
CA GLY A 138 -14.04 -17.64 -10.05
C GLY A 138 -13.20 -17.90 -11.31
N ASN A 139 -12.57 -16.84 -11.83
CA ASN A 139 -11.72 -16.89 -13.04
C ASN A 139 -10.67 -18.01 -12.99
N ILE A 140 -9.94 -18.12 -11.88
CA ILE A 140 -8.87 -19.11 -11.72
C ILE A 140 -9.43 -20.54 -11.63
N SER A 141 -10.56 -20.73 -10.95
CA SER A 141 -11.24 -22.02 -10.93
C SER A 141 -11.62 -22.47 -12.35
N ASN A 142 -12.06 -21.54 -13.19
CA ASN A 142 -12.39 -21.82 -14.59
C ASN A 142 -11.15 -22.18 -15.40
N ILE A 143 -10.05 -21.43 -15.23
CA ILE A 143 -8.76 -21.72 -15.88
C ILE A 143 -8.28 -23.13 -15.52
N ILE A 144 -8.30 -23.51 -14.25
CA ILE A 144 -7.88 -24.85 -13.81
C ILE A 144 -8.75 -25.92 -14.47
N ASN A 145 -10.07 -25.74 -14.43
CA ASN A 145 -11.01 -26.70 -15.02
C ASN A 145 -10.84 -26.86 -16.54
N GLN A 146 -10.54 -25.78 -17.26
CA GLN A 146 -10.29 -25.81 -18.71
C GLN A 146 -8.99 -26.55 -19.06
N ASN A 147 -8.00 -26.55 -18.16
CA ASN A 147 -6.67 -27.08 -18.42
C ASN A 147 -6.39 -28.45 -17.80
N LYS A 148 -7.27 -28.96 -16.93
CA LYS A 148 -7.06 -30.19 -16.13
C LYS A 148 -6.71 -31.45 -16.93
N ASN A 149 -7.12 -31.52 -18.20
CA ASN A 149 -6.90 -32.69 -19.07
C ASN A 149 -5.61 -32.58 -19.90
N ASN A 150 -5.05 -31.37 -20.04
CA ASN A 150 -3.97 -31.08 -20.99
C ASN A 150 -2.68 -30.61 -20.30
N LYS A 151 -2.74 -30.30 -19.01
CA LYS A 151 -1.64 -29.73 -18.24
C LYS A 151 -1.50 -30.40 -16.90
N GLU A 152 -0.29 -30.36 -16.36
CA GLU A 152 -0.01 -30.78 -15.01
C GLU A 152 -0.57 -29.73 -14.02
N ILE A 153 -1.35 -30.17 -13.05
CA ILE A 153 -1.89 -29.31 -11.99
C ILE A 153 -1.24 -29.73 -10.67
N ASN A 154 -0.36 -28.90 -10.12
CA ASN A 154 0.27 -29.17 -8.83
C ASN A 154 -0.55 -28.53 -7.70
N LEU A 155 -1.21 -29.37 -6.91
CA LEU A 155 -2.10 -28.96 -5.83
C LEU A 155 -1.43 -28.87 -4.45
N ASP A 156 -0.12 -29.14 -4.34
CA ASP A 156 0.59 -29.25 -3.06
C ASP A 156 0.60 -27.93 -2.27
N PHE A 157 0.44 -26.81 -2.96
CA PHE A 157 0.49 -25.46 -2.40
C PHE A 157 -0.90 -24.84 -2.22
N ILE A 158 -1.98 -25.59 -2.41
CA ILE A 158 -3.33 -25.05 -2.29
C ILE A 158 -3.65 -24.67 -0.83
N THR A 159 -4.35 -23.56 -0.65
CA THR A 159 -4.90 -23.13 0.63
C THR A 159 -6.28 -22.51 0.46
N ARG A 160 -7.02 -22.43 1.56
CA ARG A 160 -8.37 -21.88 1.57
C ARG A 160 -8.34 -20.41 1.12
N TYR A 161 -9.28 -20.06 0.25
CA TYR A 161 -9.56 -18.68 -0.08
C TYR A 161 -10.22 -17.96 1.08
N ASP A 162 -9.58 -16.90 1.58
CA ASP A 162 -10.13 -16.03 2.63
C ASP A 162 -10.63 -14.73 2.03
N ASN A 163 -11.95 -14.55 2.04
CA ASN A 163 -12.60 -13.32 1.57
C ASN A 163 -12.73 -12.26 2.67
N ARG A 164 -12.31 -12.55 3.92
CA ARG A 164 -12.48 -11.63 5.04
C ARG A 164 -11.60 -10.43 4.82
N ARG A 165 -12.23 -9.27 4.66
CA ARG A 165 -11.55 -7.99 4.73
C ARG A 165 -11.19 -7.75 6.19
N LYS A 166 -10.00 -8.17 6.59
CA LYS A 166 -9.39 -7.71 7.84
C LYS A 166 -9.02 -6.25 7.62
N VAL A 167 -9.85 -5.35 8.12
CA VAL A 167 -9.56 -3.91 8.18
C VAL A 167 -9.16 -3.61 9.61
N PRO A 168 -8.17 -2.74 9.88
CA PRO A 168 -7.90 -2.27 11.24
C PRO A 168 -9.20 -1.79 11.89
N VAL A 169 -9.43 -2.12 13.16
CA VAL A 169 -10.61 -1.67 13.90
C VAL A 169 -10.13 -0.93 15.13
N TYR A 170 -10.51 0.34 15.22
CA TYR A 170 -10.23 1.19 16.36
C TYR A 170 -11.51 1.35 17.18
N LYS A 171 -11.43 1.01 18.48
CA LYS A 171 -12.51 1.18 19.45
C LYS A 171 -12.11 2.20 20.49
N PHE A 172 -13.01 3.16 20.73
CA PHE A 172 -12.82 4.23 21.72
C PHE A 172 -13.97 4.15 22.71
N GLU A 173 -13.81 3.31 23.73
CA GLU A 173 -14.73 3.27 24.87
C GLU A 173 -14.35 4.40 25.83
N GLN A 174 -15.31 5.24 26.22
CA GLN A 174 -15.04 6.48 26.96
C GLN A 174 -14.18 6.26 28.23
N HIS A 175 -14.42 5.18 28.97
CA HIS A 175 -13.68 4.83 30.19
C HIS A 175 -12.26 4.27 29.93
N LYS A 176 -11.92 3.96 28.67
CA LYS A 176 -10.60 3.49 28.24
C LYS A 176 -9.77 4.59 27.58
N ILE A 177 -10.36 5.73 27.23
CA ILE A 177 -9.64 6.85 26.63
C ILE A 177 -8.67 7.41 27.67
N ASN A 178 -7.42 7.62 27.27
CA ASN A 178 -6.40 8.20 28.12
C ASN A 178 -6.78 9.63 28.53
N SER A 179 -6.70 9.98 29.82
CA SER A 179 -7.01 11.35 30.27
C SER A 179 -6.11 12.40 29.63
N GLN A 180 -4.87 12.06 29.30
CA GLN A 180 -3.97 12.97 28.57
C GLN A 180 -4.49 13.35 27.18
N ILE A 181 -5.34 12.52 26.57
CA ILE A 181 -5.99 12.81 25.29
C ILE A 181 -7.20 13.72 25.47
N LEU A 182 -7.95 13.52 26.57
CA LEU A 182 -9.10 14.37 26.93
C LEU A 182 -8.65 15.77 27.30
N ASP A 183 -7.55 15.86 28.05
CA ASP A 183 -6.99 17.11 28.56
C ASP A 183 -5.95 17.72 27.60
N PHE A 184 -5.80 17.15 26.39
CA PHE A 184 -4.82 17.61 25.41
C PHE A 184 -5.22 18.98 24.84
N ASN A 185 -4.86 20.03 25.57
CA ASN A 185 -5.10 21.42 25.19
C ASN A 185 -3.87 22.07 24.52
N GLU A 186 -2.81 21.29 24.26
CA GLU A 186 -1.60 21.86 23.68
C GLU A 186 -1.82 22.24 22.20
N ASN A 187 -1.32 23.41 21.80
CA ASN A 187 -1.45 23.93 20.43
C ASN A 187 -0.46 23.24 19.48
N TYR A 188 -0.84 22.10 18.89
CA TYR A 188 -0.03 21.37 17.91
C TYR A 188 -0.74 21.33 16.54
N PHE A 189 0.06 21.30 15.48
CA PHE A 189 -0.39 20.86 14.16
C PHE A 189 0.04 19.41 13.96
N ILE A 190 -0.92 18.53 13.68
CA ILE A 190 -0.71 17.09 13.71
C ILE A 190 -0.77 16.52 12.30
N HIS A 191 0.29 15.83 11.89
CA HIS A 191 0.25 14.97 10.72
C HIS A 191 -0.24 13.59 11.15
N TRP A 192 -1.48 13.27 10.78
CA TRP A 192 -2.08 11.96 11.05
C TRP A 192 -1.64 10.95 9.99
N THR A 193 -0.98 9.91 10.45
CA THR A 193 -0.55 8.78 9.62
C THR A 193 -1.71 7.81 9.40
N ARG A 194 -1.61 7.01 8.34
CA ARG A 194 -2.65 6.05 7.94
C ARG A 194 -1.99 4.80 7.37
N THR A 195 -2.72 3.69 7.43
CA THR A 195 -2.33 2.43 6.81
C THR A 195 -2.28 2.62 5.28
N PHE A 196 -1.14 2.30 4.67
CA PHE A 196 -0.98 2.32 3.20
C PHE A 196 -1.37 0.94 2.67
N ASN A 197 -2.26 0.84 1.68
CA ASN A 197 -2.62 -0.44 1.05
C ASN A 197 -1.71 -0.83 -0.15
N LYS A 198 -0.56 -0.17 -0.26
CA LYS A 198 0.47 -0.27 -1.30
C LYS A 198 1.82 0.12 -0.70
N SER A 199 2.88 0.09 -1.50
CA SER A 199 4.17 0.67 -1.13
C SER A 199 4.03 2.13 -0.69
N TRP A 200 4.91 2.56 0.23
CA TRP A 200 5.08 3.97 0.53
C TRP A 200 5.56 4.76 -0.71
N PRO A 201 5.40 6.10 -0.75
CA PRO A 201 5.75 6.88 -1.93
C PRO A 201 7.21 6.80 -2.38
N ASP A 202 8.13 6.58 -1.44
CA ASP A 202 9.59 6.48 -1.62
C ASP A 202 10.07 5.02 -1.70
N GLU A 203 9.15 4.07 -1.83
CA GLU A 203 9.45 2.64 -1.72
C GLU A 203 9.24 1.88 -3.03
N SER A 204 10.23 1.06 -3.41
CA SER A 204 10.13 0.13 -4.53
C SER A 204 9.11 -0.98 -4.24
N ARG A 205 8.49 -1.52 -5.29
CA ARG A 205 7.59 -2.68 -5.14
C ARG A 205 8.33 -3.91 -4.67
N PHE A 206 9.60 -4.07 -5.06
CA PHE A 206 10.46 -5.13 -4.58
C PHE A 206 10.55 -5.10 -3.05
N LYS A 207 10.94 -3.96 -2.47
CA LYS A 207 11.04 -3.79 -1.01
C LYS A 207 9.69 -4.01 -0.31
N TYR A 208 8.61 -3.43 -0.84
CA TYR A 208 7.26 -3.59 -0.31
C TYR A 208 6.83 -5.07 -0.18
N TYR A 209 6.96 -5.86 -1.25
CA TYR A 209 6.53 -7.26 -1.21
C TYR A 209 7.53 -8.17 -0.49
N CYS A 210 8.83 -7.85 -0.47
CA CYS A 210 9.78 -8.53 0.41
C CYS A 210 9.38 -8.36 1.88
N ASP A 211 9.02 -7.15 2.30
CA ASP A 211 8.58 -6.90 3.68
C ASP A 211 7.26 -7.61 3.98
N ILE A 212 6.30 -7.63 3.05
CA ILE A 212 5.09 -8.45 3.20
C ILE A 212 5.46 -9.92 3.43
N ALA A 213 6.37 -10.47 2.63
CA ALA A 213 6.70 -11.89 2.69
C ALA A 213 7.48 -12.29 3.95
N ASN A 214 8.16 -11.33 4.59
CA ASN A 214 9.08 -11.59 5.71
C ASN A 214 8.55 -11.13 7.08
N ASN A 215 7.40 -10.45 7.13
CA ASN A 215 6.81 -9.98 8.38
C ASN A 215 5.50 -10.70 8.70
N ASP A 216 5.30 -10.96 9.98
CA ASP A 216 4.12 -11.67 10.50
C ASP A 216 2.87 -10.78 10.57
N HIS A 217 3.07 -9.46 10.64
CA HIS A 217 2.04 -8.43 10.60
C HIS A 217 2.11 -7.62 9.31
N TYR A 218 1.10 -6.78 9.06
CA TYR A 218 1.10 -5.92 7.88
C TYR A 218 2.12 -4.77 8.05
N PRO A 219 3.17 -4.69 7.22
CA PRO A 219 4.32 -3.84 7.55
C PRO A 219 4.15 -2.38 7.08
N ARG A 220 2.93 -2.00 6.64
CA ARG A 220 2.53 -0.65 6.22
C ARG A 220 1.28 -0.19 6.98
N SER A 221 1.15 -0.63 8.23
CA SER A 221 0.13 -0.13 9.16
C SER A 221 0.35 1.37 9.43
N ALA A 222 -0.65 2.02 10.04
CA ALA A 222 -0.50 3.40 10.49
C ALA A 222 0.65 3.56 11.50
N PHE A 223 0.80 2.62 12.44
CA PHE A 223 1.92 2.58 13.38
C PHE A 223 3.27 2.48 12.67
N GLU A 224 3.44 1.52 11.76
CA GLU A 224 4.69 1.34 10.98
C GLU A 224 5.01 2.57 10.12
N THR A 225 3.98 3.25 9.63
CA THR A 225 4.14 4.51 8.88
C THR A 225 4.64 5.62 9.79
N LEU A 226 4.11 5.74 11.02
CA LEU A 226 4.63 6.68 12.00
C LEU A 226 6.09 6.36 12.35
N ASP A 227 6.42 5.10 12.66
CA ASP A 227 7.79 4.69 12.96
C ASP A 227 8.76 5.06 11.84
N LYS A 228 8.42 4.77 10.57
CA LYS A 228 9.21 5.18 9.40
C LYS A 228 9.40 6.69 9.31
N ILE A 229 8.34 7.47 9.55
CA ILE A 229 8.41 8.94 9.50
C ILE A 229 9.38 9.45 10.57
N ILE A 230 9.28 8.96 11.81
CA ILE A 230 10.15 9.39 12.91
C ILE A 230 11.59 8.95 12.68
N ASN A 231 11.81 7.72 12.21
CA ASN A 231 13.14 7.21 11.91
C ASN A 231 13.82 7.99 10.78
N SER A 232 13.08 8.34 9.72
CA SER A 232 13.61 9.13 8.60
C SER A 232 13.67 10.64 8.89
N LYS A 233 13.01 11.10 9.96
CA LYS A 233 12.78 12.52 10.32
C LYS A 233 12.16 13.33 9.18
N LYS A 234 11.38 12.68 8.34
CA LYS A 234 10.81 13.27 7.13
C LYS A 234 9.40 12.74 6.88
N ILE A 235 8.50 13.64 6.50
CA ILE A 235 7.19 13.30 5.96
C ILE A 235 7.24 13.51 4.44
N ILE A 236 7.01 12.44 3.68
CA ILE A 236 7.03 12.51 2.22
C ILE A 236 5.72 13.09 1.71
N ALA A 237 5.81 14.09 0.85
CA ALA A 237 4.67 14.77 0.27
C ALA A 237 3.99 13.94 -0.82
N SER A 238 2.68 14.16 -0.96
CA SER A 238 1.84 13.49 -1.94
C SER A 238 1.10 14.51 -2.78
N ASP A 239 0.96 14.23 -4.07
CA ASP A 239 0.14 14.98 -5.03
C ASP A 239 -1.31 14.45 -5.13
N LYS A 240 -1.57 13.28 -4.50
CA LYS A 240 -2.88 12.62 -4.52
C LYS A 240 -3.97 13.55 -3.97
N ASN A 241 -4.93 13.86 -4.84
CA ASN A 241 -6.04 14.79 -4.57
C ASN A 241 -5.60 16.24 -4.27
N MET A 242 -4.38 16.62 -4.64
CA MET A 242 -3.91 17.99 -4.49
C MET A 242 -4.20 18.82 -5.75
N PRO A 243 -4.47 20.13 -5.59
CA PRO A 243 -4.59 21.05 -6.72
C PRO A 243 -3.37 20.97 -7.62
N GLU A 244 -3.60 20.88 -8.94
CA GLU A 244 -2.55 20.85 -9.97
C GLU A 244 -1.46 19.79 -9.77
N ASN A 245 -1.77 18.69 -9.05
CA ASN A 245 -0.80 17.66 -8.67
C ASN A 245 0.43 18.22 -7.92
N ARG A 246 0.26 19.32 -7.17
CA ARG A 246 1.31 19.89 -6.33
C ARG A 246 1.52 18.99 -5.12
N LYS A 247 2.75 18.51 -4.90
CA LYS A 247 3.07 17.67 -3.75
C LYS A 247 3.01 18.49 -2.47
N THR A 248 2.21 18.03 -1.50
CA THR A 248 2.14 18.66 -0.17
C THR A 248 2.13 17.61 0.94
N VAL A 249 2.51 18.05 2.14
CA VAL A 249 2.25 17.33 3.40
C VAL A 249 1.06 18.00 4.08
N SER A 250 -0.01 17.23 4.33
CA SER A 250 -1.18 17.71 5.06
C SER A 250 -1.00 17.53 6.58
N PHE A 251 -1.41 18.54 7.34
CA PHE A 251 -1.54 18.55 8.78
C PHE A 251 -2.99 18.89 9.16
N SER A 252 -3.35 18.71 10.43
CA SER A 252 -4.63 19.12 10.99
C SER A 252 -4.41 19.96 12.25
N ALA A 253 -5.25 20.99 12.42
CA ALA A 253 -5.33 21.77 13.66
C ALA A 253 -6.30 21.14 14.70
N LEU A 254 -6.81 19.94 14.44
CA LEU A 254 -7.68 19.22 15.36
C LEU A 254 -6.86 18.60 16.49
N THR A 255 -7.43 18.61 17.70
CA THR A 255 -6.88 17.86 18.84
C THR A 255 -7.09 16.35 18.63
N PRO A 256 -6.35 15.49 19.37
CA PRO A 256 -6.58 14.05 19.32
C PRO A 256 -8.03 13.64 19.63
N ILE A 257 -8.69 14.30 20.59
CA ILE A 257 -10.09 13.99 20.92
C ILE A 257 -11.06 14.38 19.78
N ASP A 258 -10.78 15.50 19.08
CA ASP A 258 -11.60 15.97 17.97
C ASP A 258 -11.58 15.03 16.74
N ILE A 259 -10.50 14.26 16.55
CA ILE A 259 -10.41 13.35 15.39
C ILE A 259 -11.18 12.04 15.60
N ILE A 260 -11.43 11.61 16.85
CA ILE A 260 -12.13 10.35 17.16
C ILE A 260 -13.46 10.22 16.40
N PRO A 261 -14.40 11.20 16.43
CA PRO A 261 -15.64 11.12 15.67
C PRO A 261 -15.43 11.14 14.14
N LEU A 262 -14.26 11.55 13.67
CA LEU A 262 -13.90 11.58 12.26
C LEU A 262 -13.22 10.30 11.77
N ILE A 263 -12.85 9.36 12.65
CA ILE A 263 -12.28 8.06 12.28
C ILE A 263 -13.38 7.18 11.69
N ARG A 264 -13.40 7.05 10.36
CA ARG A 264 -14.36 6.18 9.65
C ARG A 264 -13.74 5.52 8.43
N TRP A 265 -14.14 4.28 8.18
CA TRP A 265 -13.75 3.57 6.97
C TRP A 265 -14.39 4.22 5.73
N ARG A 266 -13.56 4.59 4.76
CA ARG A 266 -14.02 5.13 3.47
C ARG A 266 -13.90 4.05 2.40
N ALA A 267 -14.95 3.26 2.21
CA ALA A 267 -14.95 2.12 1.28
C ALA A 267 -14.49 2.47 -0.15
N ARG A 268 -14.84 3.66 -0.65
CA ARG A 268 -14.40 4.16 -1.96
C ARG A 268 -12.88 4.28 -2.08
N PHE A 269 -12.22 4.76 -1.02
CA PHE A 269 -10.78 4.97 -0.97
C PHE A 269 -10.02 3.78 -0.38
N LYS A 270 -10.74 2.83 0.25
CA LYS A 270 -10.18 1.66 0.90
C LYS A 270 -9.15 2.01 1.99
N GLN A 271 -9.49 3.01 2.80
CA GLN A 271 -8.68 3.54 3.90
C GLN A 271 -9.59 4.22 4.92
N PHE A 272 -9.08 4.48 6.12
CA PHE A 272 -9.73 5.37 7.07
C PHE A 272 -9.53 6.85 6.70
N SER A 273 -10.45 7.71 7.16
CA SER A 273 -10.27 9.18 7.13
C SER A 273 -9.24 9.66 8.13
N PHE A 274 -9.15 9.04 9.30
CA PHE A 274 -8.08 9.26 10.28
C PHE A 274 -7.75 7.91 10.91
N GLU A 275 -6.51 7.74 11.33
CA GLU A 275 -6.11 6.64 12.20
C GLU A 275 -5.42 7.25 13.43
N PRO A 276 -5.49 6.63 14.61
CA PRO A 276 -5.03 7.21 15.89
C PRO A 276 -3.49 7.18 16.04
N TYR A 277 -2.78 7.56 14.98
CA TYR A 277 -1.33 7.57 14.90
C TYR A 277 -0.88 8.86 14.23
N GLY A 278 -0.03 9.65 14.89
CA GLY A 278 0.39 10.92 14.32
C GLY A 278 1.60 11.53 15.00
N ILE A 279 2.19 12.51 14.32
CA ILE A 279 3.23 13.38 14.86
C ILE A 279 2.67 14.79 14.95
N GLY A 280 2.60 15.32 16.17
CA GLY A 280 2.31 16.71 16.45
C GLY A 280 3.58 17.54 16.45
N ILE A 281 3.49 18.75 15.90
CA ILE A 281 4.51 19.79 16.01
C ILE A 281 3.89 21.01 16.70
N LYS A 282 4.57 21.58 17.69
CA LYS A 282 4.09 22.81 18.35
C LYS A 282 3.77 23.88 17.31
N LYS A 283 2.64 24.56 17.47
CA LYS A 283 2.07 25.49 16.49
C LYS A 283 3.04 26.59 16.08
N GLU A 284 3.73 27.21 17.04
CA GLU A 284 4.71 28.26 16.80
C GLU A 284 5.90 27.76 15.96
N ILE A 285 6.34 26.52 16.18
CA ILE A 285 7.37 25.88 15.37
C ILE A 285 6.82 25.55 13.98
N ALA A 286 5.63 24.97 13.89
CA ALA A 286 5.02 24.60 12.63
C ALA A 286 4.82 25.82 11.69
N ILE A 287 4.39 26.95 12.25
CA ILE A 287 4.28 28.23 11.51
C ILE A 287 5.65 28.70 11.02
N LYS A 288 6.70 28.62 11.86
CA LYS A 288 8.08 28.96 11.47
C LYS A 288 8.58 28.11 10.29
N TYR A 289 8.11 26.87 10.16
CA TYR A 289 8.40 25.98 9.04
C TYR A 289 7.36 26.05 7.90
N ASN A 290 6.59 27.14 7.83
CA ASN A 290 5.67 27.42 6.72
C ASN A 290 4.55 26.38 6.55
N ILE A 291 4.05 25.80 7.65
CA ILE A 291 2.80 25.02 7.65
C ILE A 291 1.65 26.02 7.72
N GLN A 292 0.82 26.07 6.68
CA GLN A 292 -0.21 27.11 6.51
C GLN A 292 -1.63 26.52 6.40
N PRO A 293 -2.66 27.20 6.94
CA PRO A 293 -4.04 26.77 6.78
C PRO A 293 -4.48 26.72 5.31
N VAL A 294 -5.35 25.76 5.02
CA VAL A 294 -6.00 25.65 3.72
C VAL A 294 -7.10 26.70 3.55
N ILE A 295 -7.20 27.27 2.35
CA ILE A 295 -8.23 28.19 1.89
C ILE A 295 -9.38 27.37 1.29
N TYR A 296 -10.51 27.34 2.00
CA TYR A 296 -11.70 26.64 1.55
C TYR A 296 -12.53 27.48 0.59
N TYR A 297 -12.99 26.86 -0.51
CA TYR A 297 -13.81 27.53 -1.51
C TYR A 297 -15.05 26.73 -1.91
N ASN A 298 -16.08 27.43 -2.38
CA ASN A 298 -17.23 26.80 -3.02
C ASN A 298 -16.92 26.59 -4.51
N LYS A 299 -17.06 25.35 -5.00
CA LYS A 299 -16.81 25.01 -6.42
C LYS A 299 -17.66 25.79 -7.42
N GLN A 300 -18.77 26.38 -6.99
CA GLN A 300 -19.64 27.21 -7.83
C GLN A 300 -19.10 28.63 -8.04
N LEU A 301 -18.08 29.04 -7.29
CA LEU A 301 -17.49 30.38 -7.36
C LEU A 301 -16.06 30.29 -7.89
N PRO A 302 -15.62 31.24 -8.73
CA PRO A 302 -14.24 31.33 -9.16
C PRO A 302 -13.35 31.61 -7.95
N ILE A 303 -12.24 30.88 -7.86
CA ILE A 303 -11.21 31.12 -6.86
C ILE A 303 -10.25 32.18 -7.42
N LYS A 304 -9.99 33.23 -6.65
CA LYS A 304 -8.88 34.14 -6.90
C LYS A 304 -7.80 33.87 -5.87
N VAL A 305 -6.86 33.01 -6.21
CA VAL A 305 -5.67 32.71 -5.41
C VAL A 305 -4.47 32.75 -6.36
N ASP A 306 -3.37 33.31 -5.88
CA ASP A 306 -2.12 33.36 -6.61
C ASP A 306 -1.67 31.94 -7.00
N SER A 307 -1.10 31.77 -8.20
CA SER A 307 -0.75 30.44 -8.72
C SER A 307 0.26 29.69 -7.84
N ASP A 308 1.13 30.42 -7.13
CA ASP A 308 2.09 29.88 -6.17
C ASP A 308 1.39 29.27 -4.93
N LYS A 309 0.22 29.77 -4.54
CA LYS A 309 -0.57 29.33 -3.38
C LYS A 309 -1.72 28.40 -3.72
N ILE A 310 -1.85 27.97 -4.97
CA ILE A 310 -2.94 27.07 -5.38
C ILE A 310 -2.99 25.78 -4.56
N TYR A 311 -1.83 25.30 -4.09
CA TYR A 311 -1.72 24.11 -3.23
C TYR A 311 -2.38 24.28 -1.87
N LEU A 312 -2.64 25.51 -1.41
CA LEU A 312 -3.38 25.81 -0.20
C LEU A 312 -4.89 25.78 -0.41
N THR A 313 -5.41 25.47 -1.61
CA THR A 313 -6.86 25.49 -1.84
C THR A 313 -7.51 24.13 -1.65
N GLN A 314 -8.74 24.13 -1.10
CA GLN A 314 -9.57 22.93 -0.95
C GLN A 314 -11.04 23.27 -1.15
N SER A 315 -11.75 22.49 -1.95
CA SER A 315 -13.20 22.69 -2.04
C SER A 315 -13.86 22.29 -0.72
N ILE A 316 -14.89 23.02 -0.27
CA ILE A 316 -15.70 22.66 0.90
C ILE A 316 -16.26 21.23 0.80
N GLY A 317 -16.53 20.77 -0.43
CA GLY A 317 -17.08 19.45 -0.72
C GLY A 317 -18.59 19.48 -0.94
N LYS A 318 -19.13 18.41 -1.54
CA LYS A 318 -20.58 18.30 -1.83
C LYS A 318 -21.32 17.43 -0.82
N VAL A 319 -20.71 16.32 -0.42
CA VAL A 319 -21.31 15.30 0.48
C VAL A 319 -20.65 15.30 1.85
N THR A 320 -19.35 15.59 1.90
CA THR A 320 -18.60 15.77 3.16
C THR A 320 -18.11 17.21 3.16
N ASP A 321 -18.34 17.90 4.27
CA ASP A 321 -17.71 19.19 4.54
C ASP A 321 -16.28 18.98 5.03
N TRP A 322 -15.31 19.36 4.20
CA TRP A 322 -13.88 19.19 4.48
C TRP A 322 -13.33 20.22 5.47
N ARG A 323 -14.11 21.27 5.82
CA ARG A 323 -13.69 22.29 6.80
C ARG A 323 -13.53 21.70 8.20
N HIS A 324 -14.25 20.62 8.49
CA HIS A 324 -14.16 19.95 9.78
C HIS A 324 -12.78 19.37 10.08
N GLU A 325 -11.96 19.08 9.06
CA GLU A 325 -10.60 18.55 9.25
C GLU A 325 -9.58 19.63 9.67
N LYS A 326 -9.95 20.92 9.58
CA LYS A 326 -9.07 22.07 9.83
C LYS A 326 -7.69 21.86 9.20
N GLU A 327 -7.68 21.55 7.90
CA GLU A 327 -6.47 21.13 7.18
C GLU A 327 -5.47 22.29 7.08
N LEU A 328 -4.19 21.96 7.27
CA LEU A 328 -3.05 22.81 6.93
C LEU A 328 -2.14 22.06 5.97
N ARG A 329 -1.32 22.77 5.20
CA ARG A 329 -0.38 22.16 4.25
C ARG A 329 1.00 22.78 4.37
N HIS A 330 1.99 21.94 4.11
CA HIS A 330 3.35 22.31 3.76
C HIS A 330 3.60 21.93 2.30
N GLU A 331 4.23 22.81 1.54
CA GLU A 331 4.63 22.51 0.17
C GLU A 331 5.86 21.59 0.18
N SER A 332 5.84 20.52 -0.62
CA SER A 332 6.90 19.51 -0.70
C SER A 332 7.12 18.71 0.59
N ASP A 333 8.14 17.84 0.59
CA ASP A 333 8.48 16.96 1.72
C ASP A 333 8.83 17.79 2.95
N PHE A 334 8.37 17.34 4.13
CA PHE A 334 8.61 18.04 5.38
C PHE A 334 9.72 17.37 6.18
N ASP A 335 10.90 18.00 6.24
CA ASP A 335 12.03 17.57 7.06
C ASP A 335 11.97 18.24 8.45
N PHE A 336 11.86 17.42 9.49
CA PHE A 336 11.83 17.87 10.89
C PHE A 336 13.08 17.48 11.67
N SER A 337 14.17 17.13 10.99
CA SER A 337 15.44 16.75 11.63
C SER A 337 16.06 17.84 12.51
N LYS A 338 15.71 19.10 12.25
CA LYS A 338 16.17 20.28 12.98
C LYS A 338 15.20 20.75 14.08
N ILE A 339 14.05 20.09 14.24
CA ILE A 339 13.09 20.42 15.30
C ILE A 339 13.49 19.71 16.59
N SER A 340 13.45 20.42 17.71
CA SER A 340 13.73 19.83 19.01
C SER A 340 12.70 18.75 19.34
N LYS A 341 13.14 17.65 19.95
CA LYS A 341 12.23 16.59 20.43
C LYS A 341 11.18 17.10 21.41
N ASN A 342 11.50 18.16 22.17
CA ASN A 342 10.58 18.79 23.12
C ASN A 342 9.49 19.63 22.43
N ASP A 343 9.60 19.86 21.13
CA ASP A 343 8.60 20.55 20.30
C ASP A 343 7.78 19.58 19.45
N LEU A 344 8.01 18.27 19.65
CA LEU A 344 7.30 17.18 19.01
C LEU A 344 6.53 16.38 20.06
N VAL A 345 5.41 15.82 19.64
CA VAL A 345 4.65 14.83 20.40
C VAL A 345 4.18 13.75 19.45
N LEU A 346 4.22 12.50 19.88
CA LEU A 346 3.72 11.37 19.12
C LEU A 346 2.39 10.89 19.70
N PHE A 347 1.52 10.40 18.83
CA PHE A 347 0.25 9.78 19.21
C PHE A 347 0.23 8.35 18.69
N CYS A 348 -0.15 7.40 19.55
CA CYS A 348 -0.33 5.98 19.21
C CYS A 348 -1.69 5.48 19.67
N TYR A 349 -2.16 4.38 19.11
CA TYR A 349 -3.44 3.83 19.56
C TYR A 349 -3.33 3.29 20.98
N THR A 350 -2.40 2.37 21.21
CA THR A 350 -2.23 1.62 22.46
C THR A 350 -1.11 2.19 23.34
N LYS A 351 -1.13 1.81 24.61
CA LYS A 351 -0.10 2.20 25.59
C LYS A 351 1.26 1.55 25.27
N ASP A 352 1.27 0.29 24.82
CA ASP A 352 2.50 -0.44 24.54
C ASP A 352 3.24 0.18 23.34
N GLU A 353 2.51 0.49 22.26
CA GLU A 353 3.04 1.24 21.11
C GLU A 353 3.61 2.60 21.53
N ALA A 354 2.95 3.31 22.45
CA ALA A 354 3.42 4.60 22.93
C ALA A 354 4.76 4.48 23.69
N ILE A 355 4.86 3.50 24.60
CA ILE A 355 6.08 3.21 25.34
C ILE A 355 7.22 2.81 24.39
N GLU A 356 6.92 2.01 23.37
CA GLU A 356 7.89 1.58 22.36
C GLU A 356 8.52 2.78 21.64
N LEU A 357 7.69 3.69 21.09
CA LEU A 357 8.20 4.85 20.36
C LEU A 357 8.92 5.85 21.29
N GLU A 358 8.40 6.06 22.50
CA GLU A 358 9.04 6.96 23.47
C GLU A 358 10.42 6.44 23.88
N ASN A 359 10.57 5.15 24.16
CA ASN A 359 11.85 4.53 24.47
C ASN A 359 12.82 4.58 23.29
N LYS A 360 12.32 4.32 22.08
CA LYS A 360 13.15 4.26 20.86
C LYS A 360 13.66 5.64 20.44
N PHE A 361 12.83 6.68 20.57
CA PHE A 361 13.14 8.00 20.01
C PHE A 361 13.33 9.11 21.04
N GLY A 362 12.94 8.91 22.29
CA GLY A 362 12.98 9.94 23.34
C GLY A 362 12.09 11.14 23.03
N ILE A 363 10.95 10.91 22.38
CA ILE A 363 9.92 11.92 22.09
C ILE A 363 8.70 11.57 22.95
N LYS A 364 8.11 12.57 23.62
CA LYS A 364 6.88 12.42 24.39
C LYS A 364 5.82 11.73 23.54
N THR A 365 5.32 10.59 23.99
CA THR A 365 4.33 9.80 23.24
C THR A 365 3.09 9.55 24.08
N ILE A 366 1.92 9.81 23.51
CA ILE A 366 0.62 9.70 24.19
C ILE A 366 -0.21 8.62 23.49
N SER A 367 -0.73 7.66 24.25
CA SER A 367 -1.66 6.66 23.73
C SER A 367 -3.10 7.16 23.75
N PHE A 368 -3.91 6.75 22.77
CA PHE A 368 -5.35 6.99 22.75
C PHE A 368 -6.09 6.20 23.84
N ILE A 369 -5.69 4.95 24.09
CA ILE A 369 -6.28 4.08 25.11
C ILE A 369 -5.26 3.66 26.17
N VAL A 370 -5.74 3.40 27.39
CA VAL A 370 -4.91 2.98 28.54
C VAL A 370 -4.84 1.46 28.75
N TYR A 371 -5.77 0.70 28.17
CA TYR A 371 -5.85 -0.76 28.24
C TYR A 371 -6.11 -1.34 26.84
N ASN A 372 -5.46 -2.46 26.51
CA ASN A 372 -5.67 -3.18 25.26
C ASN A 372 -6.98 -3.98 25.23
#